data_AF-A0A8T4UBQ2-F1
#
_entry.id   AF-A0A8T4UBQ2-F1
#
_cell.length_a   1.000
_cell.length_b   1.000
_cell.length_c   1.000
_cell.angle_alpha   90.00
_cell.angle_beta   90.00
_cell.angle_gamma   90.00
#
_symmetry.space_group_name_H-M   'P 1'
#
loop_
_entity.id
_entity.type
_entity.pdbx_description
1 polymer ?
#
loop_
_entity_poly.entity_id
_entity_poly.type
_entity_poly.pdbx_seq_one_letter_code
_entity_poly.pdbx_strand_id
1 'polypeptide(L)'
;MEKSGQFTLFIVLGVVLVALIGMVYVYRAEIFSLAGFEELALPSEVNEISDDVASCVGGNLMQAVVDVSLNGGYYNLPTESYSDDTWNVPYYLYDGSNMVLSLDGLQTELESYINVLTVSCLDLNGYTDFVIEAGEISSSVEITEGLVEASVSYPLVVTKGDNVYTLNKPYETSVDANLYSLRNIAEEIVLNDLESDSVDYGNLADYELSKISVVPLNGDTILYILDDETAFNNEITLSFRFAEYYPGLEAVDCISNSDCESEETCVDSVCEVVEE
;
A
#
# COMPACT_ATOMS: atom_id res chain seq x y z
N MET A 1 -6.67 61.82 -32.01
CA MET A 1 -6.56 61.00 -30.79
C MET A 1 -7.83 60.17 -30.68
N GLU A 2 -7.83 58.98 -31.28
CA GLU A 2 -8.93 58.01 -31.24
C GLU A 2 -8.34 56.67 -30.77
N LYS A 3 -8.26 56.44 -29.46
CA LYS A 3 -7.78 55.15 -28.88
C LYS A 3 -8.47 54.78 -27.55
N SER A 4 -9.72 55.20 -27.34
CA SER A 4 -10.50 54.85 -26.13
C SER A 4 -11.54 53.74 -26.36
N GLY A 5 -11.69 53.22 -27.59
CA GLY A 5 -12.65 52.15 -27.91
C GLY A 5 -12.15 50.71 -27.66
N GLN A 6 -10.85 50.51 -27.44
CA GLN A 6 -10.27 49.16 -27.30
C GLN A 6 -10.46 48.57 -25.89
N PHE A 7 -10.58 49.40 -24.85
CA PHE A 7 -10.71 48.94 -23.48
C PHE A 7 -12.03 48.20 -23.22
N THR A 8 -13.14 48.71 -23.77
CA THR A 8 -14.46 48.06 -23.67
C THR A 8 -14.49 46.70 -24.34
N LEU A 9 -13.72 46.51 -25.44
CA LEU A 9 -13.63 45.23 -26.15
C LEU A 9 -13.06 44.13 -25.23
N PHE A 10 -12.01 44.43 -24.46
CA PHE A 10 -11.39 43.46 -23.57
C PHE A 10 -12.29 43.05 -22.41
N ILE A 11 -13.06 43.98 -21.84
CA ILE A 11 -14.02 43.67 -20.77
C ILE A 11 -15.12 42.74 -21.28
N VAL A 12 -15.70 43.05 -22.45
CA VAL A 12 -16.75 42.22 -23.04
C VAL A 12 -16.21 40.82 -23.37
N LEU A 13 -14.99 40.71 -23.91
CA LEU A 13 -14.36 39.43 -24.19
C LEU A 13 -14.15 38.60 -22.92
N GLY A 14 -13.70 39.22 -21.83
CA GLY A 14 -13.51 38.55 -20.54
C GLY A 14 -14.81 38.00 -19.96
N VAL A 15 -15.89 38.78 -20.01
CA VAL A 15 -17.21 38.34 -19.54
C VAL A 15 -17.74 37.17 -20.40
N VAL A 16 -17.57 37.23 -21.72
CA VAL A 16 -17.96 36.14 -22.62
C VAL A 16 -17.14 34.87 -22.33
N LEU A 17 -15.83 35.00 -22.11
CA LEU A 17 -14.98 33.86 -21.78
C LEU A 17 -15.41 33.19 -20.47
N VAL A 18 -15.66 33.98 -19.42
CA VAL A 18 -16.13 33.47 -18.12
C VAL A 18 -17.50 32.83 -18.25
N ALA A 19 -18.41 33.43 -19.04
CA ALA A 19 -19.72 32.85 -19.30
C ALA A 19 -19.63 31.51 -20.05
N LEU A 20 -18.71 31.38 -21.02
CA LEU A 20 -18.46 30.12 -21.73
C LEU A 20 -17.89 29.05 -20.81
N ILE A 21 -16.90 29.39 -19.96
CA ILE A 21 -16.33 28.45 -18.98
C ILE A 21 -17.41 28.01 -17.98
N GLY A 22 -18.21 28.96 -17.46
CA GLY A 22 -19.32 28.67 -16.57
C GLY A 22 -20.39 27.78 -17.23
N MET A 23 -20.70 28.04 -18.50
CA MET A 23 -21.62 27.22 -19.28
C MET A 23 -21.08 25.79 -19.44
N VAL A 24 -19.81 25.62 -19.82
CA VAL A 24 -19.18 24.29 -19.90
C VAL A 24 -19.22 23.59 -18.54
N TYR A 25 -18.96 24.30 -17.45
CA TYR A 25 -18.98 23.70 -16.10
C TYR A 25 -20.38 23.24 -15.66
N VAL A 26 -21.42 24.02 -15.97
CA VAL A 26 -22.82 23.69 -15.64
C VAL A 26 -23.33 22.53 -16.52
N TYR A 27 -23.02 22.57 -17.82
CA TYR A 27 -23.52 21.57 -18.77
C TYR A 27 -22.60 20.37 -18.96
N ARG A 28 -21.48 20.27 -18.23
CA ARG A 28 -20.55 19.13 -18.37
C ARG A 28 -21.26 17.79 -18.19
N ALA A 29 -22.17 17.69 -17.22
CA ALA A 29 -22.90 16.44 -16.95
C ALA A 29 -23.84 16.05 -18.10
N GLU A 30 -24.52 17.04 -18.71
CA GLU A 30 -25.43 16.82 -19.83
C GLU A 30 -24.69 16.60 -21.17
N ILE A 31 -23.55 17.27 -21.38
CA ILE A 31 -22.71 17.09 -22.57
C ILE A 31 -22.05 15.70 -22.54
N PHE A 32 -21.62 15.21 -21.37
CA PHE A 32 -21.09 13.86 -21.23
C PHE A 32 -22.16 12.78 -21.39
N SER A 33 -23.40 13.02 -20.94
CA SER A 33 -24.50 12.06 -21.17
C SER A 33 -24.99 12.04 -22.62
N LEU A 34 -24.97 13.18 -23.33
CA LEU A 34 -25.31 13.27 -24.77
C LEU A 34 -24.27 12.66 -25.71
N ALA A 35 -23.03 12.47 -25.24
CA ALA A 35 -21.95 11.86 -26.02
C ALA A 35 -22.14 10.33 -26.25
N GLY A 36 -23.27 9.75 -25.85
CA GLY A 36 -23.60 8.35 -26.11
C GLY A 36 -22.92 7.36 -25.17
N PHE A 37 -22.29 7.85 -24.11
CA PHE A 37 -21.97 7.04 -22.93
C PHE A 37 -23.18 7.02 -21.99
N GLU A 38 -24.35 6.59 -22.50
CA GLU A 38 -25.28 5.95 -21.58
C GLU A 38 -24.53 4.70 -21.10
N GLU A 39 -24.09 4.68 -19.84
CA GLU A 39 -23.92 3.41 -19.15
C GLU A 39 -25.23 2.67 -19.37
N LEU A 40 -25.22 1.72 -20.31
CA LEU A 40 -26.34 0.82 -20.53
C LEU A 40 -26.70 0.31 -19.15
N ALA A 41 -27.85 0.73 -18.64
CA ALA A 41 -28.28 0.39 -17.30
C ALA A 41 -28.24 -1.13 -17.21
N LEU A 42 -27.23 -1.65 -16.50
CA LEU A 42 -27.03 -3.07 -16.37
C LEU A 42 -28.26 -3.62 -15.65
N PRO A 43 -28.74 -4.82 -16.03
CA PRO A 43 -29.74 -5.50 -15.23
C PRO A 43 -29.27 -5.59 -13.78
N SER A 44 -30.20 -5.53 -12.82
CA SER A 44 -29.90 -5.62 -11.39
C SER A 44 -28.96 -6.78 -11.05
N GLU A 45 -29.14 -7.91 -11.70
CA GLU A 45 -28.39 -9.13 -11.45
C GLU A 45 -26.96 -9.09 -12.03
N VAL A 46 -26.70 -8.25 -13.04
CA VAL A 46 -25.33 -8.02 -13.55
C VAL A 46 -24.60 -6.98 -12.69
N ASN A 47 -25.34 -6.01 -12.13
CA ASN A 47 -24.78 -5.09 -11.13
C ASN A 47 -24.34 -5.85 -9.88
N GLU A 48 -25.10 -6.86 -9.43
CA GLU A 48 -24.70 -7.69 -8.29
C GLU A 48 -23.32 -8.35 -8.49
N ILE A 49 -23.04 -8.89 -9.69
CA ILE A 49 -21.71 -9.43 -10.03
C ILE A 49 -20.64 -8.33 -9.96
N SER A 50 -20.92 -7.16 -10.53
CA SER A 50 -19.99 -6.02 -10.50
C SER A 50 -19.71 -5.52 -9.08
N ASP A 51 -20.74 -5.49 -8.24
CA ASP A 51 -20.67 -5.04 -6.85
C ASP A 51 -19.88 -6.06 -6.00
N ASP A 52 -20.06 -7.35 -6.24
CA ASP A 52 -19.30 -8.41 -5.58
C ASP A 52 -17.81 -8.37 -5.96
N VAL A 53 -17.49 -8.10 -7.23
CA VAL A 53 -16.10 -7.87 -7.68
C VAL A 53 -15.52 -6.63 -7.01
N ALA A 54 -16.25 -5.51 -7.00
CA ALA A 54 -15.80 -4.27 -6.37
C ALA A 54 -15.56 -4.45 -4.85
N SER A 55 -16.48 -5.15 -4.16
CA SER A 55 -16.35 -5.45 -2.73
C SER A 55 -15.14 -6.35 -2.45
N CYS A 56 -14.90 -7.35 -3.32
CA CYS A 56 -13.71 -8.17 -3.19
C CYS A 56 -12.43 -7.34 -3.35
N VAL A 57 -12.32 -6.54 -4.41
CA VAL A 57 -11.13 -5.71 -4.67
C VAL A 57 -10.86 -4.78 -3.49
N GLY A 58 -11.90 -4.12 -2.96
CA GLY A 58 -11.77 -3.22 -1.82
C GLY A 58 -11.26 -3.91 -0.55
N GLY A 59 -11.75 -5.11 -0.23
CA GLY A 59 -11.27 -5.88 0.93
C GLY A 59 -9.84 -6.39 0.74
N ASN A 60 -9.47 -6.76 -0.49
CA ASN A 60 -8.17 -7.35 -0.79
C ASN A 60 -7.02 -6.36 -0.74
N LEU A 61 -7.23 -5.08 -1.06
CA LEU A 61 -6.17 -4.08 -0.94
C LEU A 61 -5.71 -3.94 0.53
N MET A 62 -6.66 -3.83 1.46
CA MET A 62 -6.35 -3.76 2.90
C MET A 62 -5.57 -4.99 3.37
N GLN A 63 -6.05 -6.19 3.03
CA GLN A 63 -5.38 -7.45 3.36
C GLN A 63 -3.97 -7.51 2.75
N ALA A 64 -3.82 -7.10 1.49
CA ALA A 64 -2.53 -7.09 0.81
C ALA A 64 -1.53 -6.16 1.49
N VAL A 65 -1.94 -4.94 1.84
CA VAL A 65 -1.08 -3.97 2.54
C VAL A 65 -0.63 -4.54 3.88
N VAL A 66 -1.52 -5.14 4.66
CA VAL A 66 -1.17 -5.74 5.96
C VAL A 66 -0.16 -6.88 5.79
N ASP A 67 -0.46 -7.89 4.96
CA ASP A 67 0.39 -9.07 4.81
C ASP A 67 1.76 -8.73 4.19
N VAL A 68 1.77 -7.86 3.18
CA VAL A 68 3.02 -7.43 2.52
C VAL A 68 3.87 -6.61 3.50
N SER A 69 3.27 -5.76 4.34
CA SER A 69 4.02 -5.01 5.37
C SER A 69 4.62 -5.95 6.42
N LEU A 70 3.86 -6.96 6.87
CA LEU A 70 4.35 -7.97 7.82
C LEU A 70 5.55 -8.75 7.29
N ASN A 71 5.70 -8.84 5.96
CA ASN A 71 6.79 -9.49 5.26
C ASN A 71 7.80 -8.48 4.68
N GLY A 72 7.89 -7.28 5.26
CA GLY A 72 8.89 -6.28 4.88
C GLY A 72 8.78 -5.83 3.43
N GLY A 73 7.56 -5.69 2.93
CA GLY A 73 7.30 -5.24 1.59
C GLY A 73 7.23 -6.33 0.51
N TYR A 74 7.44 -7.60 0.86
CA TYR A 74 7.40 -8.70 -0.09
C TYR A 74 6.11 -9.51 0.01
N TYR A 75 5.47 -9.79 -1.12
CA TYR A 75 4.47 -10.85 -1.21
C TYR A 75 5.15 -12.21 -1.25
N ASN A 76 6.19 -12.36 -2.08
CA ASN A 76 7.06 -13.54 -2.07
C ASN A 76 8.42 -13.17 -1.51
N LEU A 77 8.76 -13.75 -0.36
CA LEU A 77 10.05 -13.48 0.27
C LEU A 77 11.22 -13.86 -0.65
N PRO A 78 12.28 -13.04 -0.67
CA PRO A 78 13.49 -13.35 -1.43
C PRO A 78 14.24 -14.55 -0.80
N THR A 79 15.24 -15.05 -1.54
CA THR A 79 16.09 -16.15 -1.05
C THR A 79 16.81 -15.75 0.23
N GLU A 80 17.20 -14.48 0.30
CA GLU A 80 17.87 -13.82 1.40
C GLU A 80 16.81 -13.36 2.41
N SER A 81 16.32 -14.30 3.21
CA SER A 81 15.34 -14.06 4.27
C SER A 81 15.68 -14.85 5.52
N TYR A 82 15.20 -14.36 6.66
CA TYR A 82 15.17 -15.11 7.91
C TYR A 82 13.84 -15.85 8.01
N SER A 83 13.89 -17.14 8.36
CA SER A 83 12.70 -17.97 8.49
C SER A 83 12.86 -18.98 9.63
N ASP A 84 11.93 -18.95 10.58
CA ASP A 84 11.74 -19.96 11.63
C ASP A 84 10.24 -20.24 11.87
N ASP A 85 9.90 -20.94 12.95
CA ASP A 85 8.50 -21.29 13.28
C ASP A 85 7.62 -20.05 13.61
N THR A 86 8.22 -18.89 13.88
CA THR A 86 7.54 -17.67 14.35
C THR A 86 7.66 -16.52 13.35
N TRP A 87 8.84 -16.35 12.75
CA TRP A 87 9.19 -15.21 11.92
C TRP A 87 9.54 -15.65 10.51
N ASN A 88 9.09 -14.87 9.54
CA ASN A 88 9.41 -15.05 8.14
C ASN A 88 9.54 -13.67 7.50
N VAL A 89 10.78 -13.15 7.42
CA VAL A 89 11.05 -11.74 7.08
C VAL A 89 12.23 -11.63 6.13
N PRO A 90 12.24 -10.65 5.22
CA PRO A 90 13.36 -10.42 4.32
C PRO A 90 14.55 -9.86 5.08
N TYR A 91 15.77 -10.15 4.62
CA TYR A 91 16.92 -9.37 5.03
C TYR A 91 16.97 -8.08 4.21
N TYR A 92 17.00 -6.93 4.89
CA TYR A 92 17.24 -5.63 4.27
C TYR A 92 18.72 -5.23 4.32
N LEU A 93 19.47 -5.78 5.25
CA LEU A 93 20.93 -5.76 5.26
C LEU A 93 21.42 -7.20 5.32
N TYR A 94 22.26 -7.60 4.36
CA TYR A 94 22.82 -8.94 4.32
C TYR A 94 24.29 -8.90 3.91
N ASP A 95 25.19 -9.28 4.81
CA ASP A 95 26.64 -9.34 4.56
C ASP A 95 27.18 -8.00 4.01
N GLY A 96 26.78 -6.89 4.65
CA GLY A 96 27.15 -5.53 4.26
C GLY A 96 26.52 -5.03 2.95
N SER A 97 25.53 -5.72 2.41
CA SER A 97 24.81 -5.32 1.20
C SER A 97 23.42 -4.79 1.53
N ASN A 98 23.08 -3.61 0.97
CA ASN A 98 21.73 -3.06 1.02
C ASN A 98 20.79 -3.90 0.12
N MET A 99 19.79 -4.51 0.74
CA MET A 99 18.77 -5.37 0.12
C MET A 99 17.36 -4.78 0.27
N VAL A 100 17.24 -3.52 0.67
CA VAL A 100 15.96 -2.83 0.84
C VAL A 100 15.18 -2.81 -0.47
N LEU A 101 13.91 -3.20 -0.41
CA LEU A 101 13.01 -3.16 -1.56
C LEU A 101 12.78 -1.70 -2.01
N SER A 102 12.87 -1.44 -3.31
CA SER A 102 12.54 -0.12 -3.86
C SER A 102 11.04 0.14 -3.78
N LEU A 103 10.62 1.41 -3.85
CA LEU A 103 9.19 1.77 -3.87
C LEU A 103 8.45 1.12 -5.05
N ASP A 104 9.04 1.15 -6.25
CA ASP A 104 8.49 0.49 -7.44
C ASP A 104 8.39 -1.03 -7.24
N GLY A 105 9.38 -1.62 -6.56
CA GLY A 105 9.36 -3.04 -6.19
C GLY A 105 8.22 -3.37 -5.24
N LEU A 106 8.01 -2.55 -4.22
CA LEU A 106 6.92 -2.69 -3.26
C LEU A 106 5.54 -2.59 -3.92
N GLN A 107 5.37 -1.62 -4.85
CA GLN A 107 4.15 -1.53 -5.66
C GLN A 107 3.92 -2.80 -6.50
N THR A 108 4.98 -3.33 -7.11
CA THR A 108 4.90 -4.58 -7.91
C THR A 108 4.50 -5.80 -7.07
N GLU A 109 5.01 -5.89 -5.84
CA GLU A 109 4.64 -6.96 -4.89
C GLU A 109 3.16 -6.87 -4.48
N LEU A 110 2.67 -5.66 -4.18
CA LEU A 110 1.24 -5.43 -3.89
C LEU A 110 0.35 -5.74 -5.10
N GLU A 111 0.73 -5.29 -6.30
CA GLU A 111 0.01 -5.61 -7.54
C GLU A 111 -0.14 -7.11 -7.72
N SER A 112 0.97 -7.83 -7.59
CA SER A 112 1.00 -9.29 -7.73
C SER A 112 0.07 -9.96 -6.71
N TYR A 113 0.10 -9.52 -5.46
CA TYR A 113 -0.71 -10.14 -4.41
C TYR A 113 -2.20 -9.83 -4.54
N ILE A 114 -2.57 -8.58 -4.84
CA ILE A 114 -3.97 -8.18 -5.05
C ILE A 114 -4.59 -8.98 -6.19
N ASN A 115 -3.84 -9.24 -7.27
CA ASN A 115 -4.33 -10.07 -8.38
C ASN A 115 -4.65 -11.51 -7.91
N VAL A 116 -3.79 -12.12 -7.09
CA VAL A 116 -4.03 -13.46 -6.52
C VAL A 116 -5.24 -13.47 -5.59
N LEU A 117 -5.33 -12.49 -4.69
CA LEU A 117 -6.46 -12.37 -3.75
C LEU A 117 -7.78 -12.16 -4.50
N THR A 118 -7.77 -11.34 -5.55
CA THR A 118 -8.98 -11.00 -6.32
C THR A 118 -9.51 -12.18 -7.13
N VAL A 119 -8.63 -13.04 -7.65
CA VAL A 119 -9.09 -14.29 -8.27
C VAL A 119 -9.63 -15.26 -7.23
N SER A 120 -9.06 -15.28 -6.02
CA SER A 120 -9.40 -16.25 -4.97
C SER A 120 -10.67 -15.90 -4.19
N CYS A 121 -11.02 -14.62 -4.09
CA CYS A 121 -12.21 -14.15 -3.36
C CYS A 121 -13.53 -14.39 -4.12
N LEU A 122 -13.48 -14.54 -5.45
CA LEU A 122 -14.66 -14.52 -6.32
C LEU A 122 -15.10 -15.94 -6.67
N ASP A 123 -16.32 -16.31 -6.27
CA ASP A 123 -16.97 -17.53 -6.75
C ASP A 123 -17.92 -17.24 -7.91
N LEU A 124 -17.36 -17.03 -9.11
CA LEU A 124 -18.14 -16.78 -10.31
C LEU A 124 -19.05 -17.98 -10.70
N ASN A 125 -18.77 -19.18 -10.17
CA ASN A 125 -19.62 -20.35 -10.43
C ASN A 125 -20.93 -20.32 -9.62
N GLY A 126 -21.02 -19.46 -8.60
CA GLY A 126 -22.23 -19.26 -7.81
C GLY A 126 -23.40 -18.68 -8.63
N TYR A 127 -23.12 -17.97 -9.71
CA TYR A 127 -24.13 -17.33 -10.57
C TYR A 127 -24.65 -18.30 -11.65
N THR A 128 -25.46 -19.29 -11.24
CA THR A 128 -25.89 -20.40 -12.10
C THR A 128 -26.74 -19.99 -13.31
N ASP A 129 -27.36 -18.82 -13.27
CA ASP A 129 -28.19 -18.28 -14.37
C ASP A 129 -27.36 -17.58 -15.46
N PHE A 130 -26.05 -17.52 -15.29
CA PHE A 130 -25.12 -16.80 -16.16
C PHE A 130 -24.02 -17.72 -16.69
N VAL A 131 -23.52 -17.37 -17.88
CA VAL A 131 -22.23 -17.85 -18.36
C VAL A 131 -21.26 -16.69 -18.23
N ILE A 132 -20.27 -16.82 -17.35
CA ILE A 132 -19.29 -15.77 -17.06
C ILE A 132 -17.93 -16.22 -17.60
N GLU A 133 -17.36 -15.44 -18.51
CA GLU A 133 -16.01 -15.62 -19.01
C GLU A 133 -15.11 -14.52 -18.41
N ALA A 134 -14.16 -14.93 -17.58
CA ALA A 134 -13.18 -14.03 -16.99
C ALA A 134 -11.97 -13.88 -17.90
N GLY A 135 -11.53 -12.65 -18.12
CA GLY A 135 -10.27 -12.34 -18.78
C GLY A 135 -9.08 -12.32 -17.82
N GLU A 136 -7.94 -11.86 -18.32
CA GLU A 136 -6.72 -11.71 -17.52
C GLU A 136 -6.87 -10.53 -16.56
N ILE A 137 -6.57 -10.78 -15.28
CA ILE A 137 -6.57 -9.76 -14.25
C ILE A 137 -5.24 -9.00 -14.27
N SER A 138 -5.31 -7.69 -14.08
CA SER A 138 -4.13 -6.84 -13.90
C SER A 138 -4.46 -5.71 -12.95
N SER A 139 -3.47 -5.26 -12.18
CA SER A 139 -3.61 -4.16 -11.23
C SER A 139 -2.49 -3.16 -11.43
N SER A 140 -2.73 -1.90 -11.07
CA SER A 140 -1.68 -0.92 -10.78
C SER A 140 -1.84 -0.40 -9.36
N VAL A 141 -0.74 -0.31 -8.61
CA VAL A 141 -0.73 0.24 -7.25
C VAL A 141 0.14 1.48 -7.20
N GLU A 142 -0.36 2.53 -6.56
CA GLU A 142 0.39 3.76 -6.27
C GLU A 142 0.47 3.96 -4.75
N ILE A 143 1.70 4.14 -4.25
CA ILE A 143 1.96 4.37 -2.83
C ILE A 143 2.43 5.81 -2.67
N THR A 144 1.70 6.59 -1.88
CA THR A 144 2.06 7.96 -1.52
C THR A 144 2.09 8.11 0.00
N GLU A 145 2.35 9.32 0.48
CA GLU A 145 2.36 9.61 1.91
C GLU A 145 0.96 9.42 2.51
N GLY A 146 0.81 8.40 3.38
CA GLY A 146 -0.42 8.09 4.09
C GLY A 146 -1.51 7.39 3.28
N LEU A 147 -1.29 7.10 2.00
CA LEU A 147 -2.31 6.53 1.13
C LEU A 147 -1.72 5.48 0.18
N VAL A 148 -2.42 4.35 0.06
CA VAL A 148 -2.17 3.33 -0.96
C VAL A 148 -3.41 3.25 -1.84
N GLU A 149 -3.24 3.47 -3.14
CA GLU A 149 -4.32 3.42 -4.14
C GLU A 149 -4.09 2.24 -5.09
N ALA A 150 -5.17 1.56 -5.47
CA ALA A 150 -5.13 0.46 -6.44
C ALA A 150 -6.22 0.58 -7.49
N SER A 151 -5.83 0.38 -8.75
CA SER A 151 -6.73 0.23 -9.90
C SER A 151 -6.65 -1.20 -10.40
N VAL A 152 -7.72 -1.97 -10.23
CA VAL A 152 -7.78 -3.39 -10.63
C VAL A 152 -8.65 -3.55 -11.87
N SER A 153 -8.06 -3.97 -12.98
CA SER A 153 -8.78 -4.32 -14.19
C SER A 153 -9.05 -5.83 -14.21
N TYR A 154 -10.30 -6.22 -13.99
CA TYR A 154 -10.74 -7.61 -14.12
C TYR A 154 -11.88 -7.73 -15.15
N PRO A 155 -11.55 -7.88 -16.45
CA PRO A 155 -12.55 -7.87 -17.51
C PRO A 155 -13.42 -9.14 -17.47
N LEU A 156 -14.72 -8.98 -17.37
CA LEU A 156 -15.70 -10.08 -17.38
C LEU A 156 -16.67 -9.95 -18.54
N VAL A 157 -16.97 -11.05 -19.21
CA VAL A 157 -18.05 -11.17 -20.19
C VAL A 157 -19.16 -12.01 -19.57
N VAL A 158 -20.31 -11.39 -19.31
CA VAL A 158 -21.46 -12.01 -18.65
C VAL A 158 -22.56 -12.23 -19.67
N THR A 159 -22.98 -13.48 -19.87
CA THR A 159 -24.03 -13.85 -20.83
C THR A 159 -25.27 -14.39 -20.09
N LYS A 160 -26.45 -13.82 -20.40
CA LYS A 160 -27.76 -14.26 -19.88
C LYS A 160 -28.78 -14.36 -21.03
N GLY A 161 -29.08 -15.58 -21.45
CA GLY A 161 -29.91 -15.83 -22.64
C GLY A 161 -29.24 -15.28 -23.91
N ASP A 162 -29.90 -14.35 -24.60
CA ASP A 162 -29.37 -13.71 -25.82
C ASP A 162 -28.59 -12.40 -25.53
N ASN A 163 -28.53 -11.97 -24.26
CA ASN A 163 -27.85 -10.73 -23.87
C ASN A 163 -26.42 -11.00 -23.43
N VAL A 164 -25.50 -10.15 -23.88
CA VAL A 164 -24.07 -10.17 -23.51
C VAL A 164 -23.72 -8.82 -22.90
N TYR A 165 -23.11 -8.86 -21.73
CA TYR A 165 -22.65 -7.70 -20.98
C TYR A 165 -21.13 -7.80 -20.81
N THR A 166 -20.44 -6.65 -20.89
CA THR A 166 -18.99 -6.60 -20.70
C THR A 166 -18.70 -5.66 -19.55
N LEU A 167 -18.08 -6.19 -18.50
CA LEU A 167 -17.59 -5.44 -17.34
C LEU A 167 -16.10 -5.26 -17.54
N ASN A 168 -15.66 -4.09 -18.02
CA ASN A 168 -14.26 -3.83 -18.37
C ASN A 168 -13.70 -2.57 -17.70
N LYS A 169 -14.48 -1.93 -16.84
CA LYS A 169 -14.02 -0.76 -16.09
C LYS A 169 -13.10 -1.23 -14.96
N PRO A 170 -11.98 -0.54 -14.71
CA PRO A 170 -11.19 -0.79 -13.53
C PRO A 170 -12.00 -0.53 -12.26
N TYR A 171 -11.71 -1.33 -11.24
CA TYR A 171 -12.19 -1.18 -9.88
C TYR A 171 -11.14 -0.38 -9.11
N GLU A 172 -11.49 0.85 -8.75
CA GLU A 172 -10.63 1.77 -8.00
C GLU A 172 -10.90 1.62 -6.51
N THR A 173 -9.85 1.49 -5.71
CA THR A 173 -9.94 1.44 -4.25
C THR A 173 -8.71 2.07 -3.62
N SER A 174 -8.82 2.49 -2.37
CA SER A 174 -7.71 3.06 -1.61
C SER A 174 -7.84 2.75 -0.13
N VAL A 175 -6.70 2.74 0.56
CA VAL A 175 -6.61 2.56 2.00
C VAL A 175 -5.64 3.57 2.60
N ASP A 176 -6.00 4.15 3.75
CA ASP A 176 -5.13 5.02 4.53
C ASP A 176 -4.05 4.16 5.20
N ALA A 177 -2.79 4.28 4.77
CA ALA A 177 -1.68 3.51 5.32
C ALA A 177 -0.34 4.23 5.03
N ASN A 178 0.49 4.44 6.06
CA ASN A 178 1.79 5.11 5.90
C ASN A 178 2.89 4.17 5.40
N LEU A 179 2.58 3.30 4.44
CA LEU A 179 3.53 2.31 3.92
C LEU A 179 4.76 2.97 3.27
N TYR A 180 4.58 4.14 2.64
CA TYR A 180 5.67 4.97 2.14
C TYR A 180 6.69 5.32 3.23
N SER A 181 6.21 5.87 4.34
CA SER A 181 7.05 6.30 5.46
C SER A 181 7.73 5.13 6.15
N LEU A 182 7.00 4.03 6.39
CA LEU A 182 7.56 2.81 7.01
C LEU A 182 8.72 2.24 6.17
N ARG A 183 8.57 2.15 4.85
CA ARG A 183 9.63 1.68 3.96
C ARG A 183 10.83 2.62 3.96
N ASN A 184 10.62 3.94 3.98
CA ASN A 184 11.72 4.91 4.00
C ASN A 184 12.48 4.91 5.32
N ILE A 185 11.78 4.78 6.45
CA ILE A 185 12.42 4.62 7.76
C ILE A 185 13.26 3.34 7.79
N ALA A 186 12.73 2.23 7.26
CA ALA A 186 13.50 0.99 7.12
C ALA A 186 14.75 1.16 6.25
N GLU A 187 14.66 1.92 5.15
CA GLU A 187 15.83 2.26 4.32
C GLU A 187 16.85 3.10 5.07
N GLU A 188 16.40 4.11 5.83
CA GLU A 188 17.29 4.98 6.60
C GLU A 188 18.01 4.23 7.72
N ILE A 189 17.34 3.29 8.40
CA ILE A 189 17.96 2.40 9.39
C ILE A 189 19.11 1.64 8.74
N VAL A 190 18.84 0.95 7.62
CA VAL A 190 19.84 0.16 6.89
C VAL A 190 21.00 1.01 6.39
N LEU A 191 20.73 2.23 5.91
CA LEU A 191 21.76 3.14 5.44
C LEU A 191 22.66 3.62 6.58
N ASN A 192 22.08 3.93 7.75
CA ASN A 192 22.86 4.32 8.93
C ASN A 192 23.75 3.16 9.40
N ASP A 193 23.21 1.94 9.42
CA ASP A 193 23.94 0.75 9.84
C ASP A 193 25.02 0.32 8.82
N LEU A 194 24.90 0.71 7.55
CA LEU A 194 25.97 0.55 6.55
C LEU A 194 27.13 1.54 6.73
N GLU A 195 26.88 2.73 7.29
CA GLU A 195 27.89 3.74 7.54
C GLU A 195 28.64 3.53 8.87
N SER A 196 28.09 2.71 9.75
CA SER A 196 28.60 2.44 11.10
C SER A 196 29.15 1.02 11.23
N ASP A 197 30.20 0.84 12.04
CA ASP A 197 30.71 -0.50 12.40
C ASP A 197 29.86 -1.17 13.51
N SER A 198 28.79 -0.50 13.97
CA SER A 198 27.88 -0.97 15.01
C SER A 198 26.46 -0.49 14.79
N VAL A 199 25.47 -1.27 15.21
CA VAL A 199 24.05 -0.91 15.17
C VAL A 199 23.79 0.36 16.00
N ASP A 200 23.32 1.43 15.36
CA ASP A 200 23.05 2.71 16.02
C ASP A 200 21.57 2.86 16.40
N TYR A 201 21.25 2.49 17.64
CA TYR A 201 19.89 2.67 18.18
C TYR A 201 19.54 4.11 18.54
N GLY A 202 20.54 5.01 18.59
CA GLY A 202 20.37 6.37 19.11
C GLY A 202 19.35 7.19 18.32
N ASN A 203 19.27 6.96 17.01
CA ASN A 203 18.40 7.73 16.11
C ASN A 203 17.01 7.10 15.95
N LEU A 204 16.76 5.87 16.46
CA LEU A 204 15.47 5.22 16.30
C LEU A 204 14.32 5.99 16.98
N ALA A 205 14.63 6.67 18.09
CA ALA A 205 13.64 7.46 18.83
C ALA A 205 13.23 8.76 18.10
N ASP A 206 13.99 9.18 17.08
CA ASP A 206 13.70 10.40 16.30
C ASP A 206 12.66 10.16 15.21
N TYR A 207 12.38 8.90 14.87
CA TYR A 207 11.32 8.56 13.93
C TYR A 207 9.94 8.77 14.56
N GLU A 208 9.05 9.45 13.84
CA GLU A 208 7.67 9.73 14.26
C GLU A 208 6.74 8.49 14.14
N LEU A 209 7.18 7.34 14.66
CA LEU A 209 6.42 6.10 14.70
C LEU A 209 5.78 5.87 16.08
N SER A 210 4.71 5.08 16.09
CA SER A 210 4.05 4.70 17.35
C SER A 210 4.95 3.83 18.22
N LYS A 211 5.67 2.89 17.58
CA LYS A 211 6.61 1.99 18.23
C LYS A 211 7.62 1.45 17.22
N ILE A 212 8.87 1.33 17.67
CA ILE A 212 9.91 0.56 16.99
C ILE A 212 10.38 -0.52 17.97
N SER A 213 10.36 -1.77 17.54
CA SER A 213 10.88 -2.89 18.32
C SER A 213 12.10 -3.47 17.61
N VAL A 214 13.17 -3.70 18.38
CA VAL A 214 14.38 -4.37 17.93
C VAL A 214 14.49 -5.69 18.70
N VAL A 215 14.58 -6.81 17.98
CA VAL A 215 14.59 -8.15 18.58
C VAL A 215 15.77 -8.94 18.02
N PRO A 216 16.79 -9.29 18.83
CA PRO A 216 17.81 -10.22 18.38
C PRO A 216 17.20 -11.62 18.26
N LEU A 217 17.17 -12.17 17.05
CA LEU A 217 16.65 -13.51 16.80
C LEU A 217 17.69 -14.58 17.10
N ASN A 218 18.95 -14.29 16.78
CA ASN A 218 20.11 -15.14 17.06
C ASN A 218 21.40 -14.28 17.08
N GLY A 219 22.56 -14.94 17.18
CA GLY A 219 23.86 -14.28 17.24
C GLY A 219 24.23 -13.42 16.03
N ASP A 220 23.56 -13.56 14.88
CA ASP A 220 23.90 -12.82 13.66
C ASP A 220 22.67 -12.13 13.03
N THR A 221 21.49 -12.15 13.65
CA THR A 221 20.25 -11.62 13.05
C THR A 221 19.46 -10.77 14.03
N ILE A 222 19.15 -9.55 13.60
CA ILE A 222 18.31 -8.59 14.33
C ILE A 222 17.04 -8.35 13.52
N LEU A 223 15.88 -8.45 14.17
CA LEU A 223 14.58 -8.14 13.61
C LEU A 223 14.16 -6.74 14.03
N TYR A 224 13.73 -5.95 13.06
CA TYR A 224 13.08 -4.67 13.25
C TYR A 224 11.58 -4.79 12.99
N ILE A 225 10.78 -4.21 13.87
CA ILE A 225 9.33 -4.11 13.75
C ILE A 225 8.95 -2.63 13.90
N LEU A 226 8.49 -2.03 12.81
CA LEU A 226 8.02 -0.65 12.75
C LEU A 226 6.49 -0.66 12.82
N ASP A 227 5.91 -0.13 13.88
CA ASP A 227 4.46 -0.08 14.05
C ASP A 227 3.90 1.32 13.80
N ASP A 228 2.83 1.38 13.02
CA ASP A 228 2.02 2.57 12.77
C ASP A 228 0.57 2.33 13.19
N GLU A 229 0.14 2.99 14.27
CA GLU A 229 -1.23 2.94 14.79
C GLU A 229 -2.20 3.85 14.03
N THR A 230 -1.72 4.72 13.14
CA THR A 230 -2.57 5.66 12.40
C THR A 230 -3.19 5.07 11.14
N ALA A 231 -2.69 3.91 10.71
CA ALA A 231 -3.19 3.18 9.55
C ALA A 231 -4.67 2.80 9.69
N PHE A 232 -5.34 2.70 8.55
CA PHE A 232 -6.75 2.30 8.41
C PHE A 232 -7.68 3.09 9.34
N ASN A 233 -7.51 4.42 9.39
CA ASN A 233 -8.28 5.30 10.27
C ASN A 233 -8.18 4.93 11.77
N ASN A 234 -7.02 4.43 12.19
CA ASN A 234 -6.72 3.94 13.54
C ASN A 234 -7.49 2.67 13.94
N GLU A 235 -7.98 1.87 12.98
CA GLU A 235 -8.66 0.60 13.27
C GLU A 235 -7.69 -0.57 13.44
N ILE A 236 -6.53 -0.52 12.78
CA ILE A 236 -5.55 -1.61 12.74
C ILE A 236 -4.13 -1.02 12.81
N THR A 237 -3.29 -1.55 13.70
CA THR A 237 -1.86 -1.26 13.70
C THR A 237 -1.18 -1.93 12.50
N LEU A 238 -0.55 -1.15 11.64
CA LEU A 238 0.24 -1.65 10.53
C LEU A 238 1.67 -1.90 11.02
N SER A 239 2.12 -3.16 10.97
CA SER A 239 3.51 -3.52 11.31
C SER A 239 4.31 -3.77 10.03
N PHE A 240 5.44 -3.07 9.88
CA PHE A 240 6.43 -3.31 8.83
C PHE A 240 7.67 -4.00 9.41
N ARG A 241 8.03 -5.18 8.89
CA ARG A 241 9.04 -6.05 9.51
C ARG A 241 10.15 -6.42 8.56
N PHE A 242 11.39 -6.26 8.99
CA PHE A 242 12.56 -6.68 8.22
C PHE A 242 13.68 -7.11 9.16
N ALA A 243 14.61 -7.90 8.65
CA ALA A 243 15.78 -8.33 9.41
C ALA A 243 17.07 -7.75 8.83
N GLU A 244 18.09 -7.71 9.68
CA GLU A 244 19.47 -7.41 9.30
C GLU A 244 20.38 -8.54 9.75
N TYR A 245 21.29 -8.94 8.88
CA TYR A 245 22.26 -10.00 9.13
C TYR A 245 23.67 -9.42 9.28
N TYR A 246 24.26 -9.67 10.45
CA TYR A 246 25.60 -9.22 10.83
C TYR A 246 26.48 -10.43 11.14
N PRO A 247 27.43 -10.80 10.27
CA PRO A 247 28.27 -11.96 10.51
C PRO A 247 29.20 -11.73 11.71
N GLY A 248 29.08 -12.57 12.74
CA GLY A 248 29.95 -12.55 13.90
C GLY A 248 29.62 -11.42 14.88
N LEU A 249 28.35 -11.00 14.95
CA LEU A 249 27.91 -10.18 16.08
C LEU A 249 28.15 -11.03 17.34
N GLU A 250 28.98 -10.54 18.27
CA GLU A 250 29.04 -11.20 19.58
C GLU A 250 27.66 -11.10 20.20
N ALA A 251 27.09 -12.24 20.61
CA ALA A 251 25.72 -12.31 21.08
C ALA A 251 25.48 -11.23 22.15
N VAL A 252 24.71 -10.22 21.78
CA VAL A 252 24.33 -9.16 22.70
C VAL A 252 23.30 -9.79 23.63
N ASP A 253 23.74 -10.15 24.84
CA ASP A 253 22.88 -10.75 25.85
C ASP A 253 21.92 -9.65 26.32
N CYS A 254 20.76 -9.53 25.66
CA CYS A 254 19.72 -8.61 26.08
C CYS A 254 19.23 -9.06 27.46
N ILE A 255 19.66 -8.37 28.51
CA ILE A 255 19.14 -8.56 29.85
C ILE A 255 17.66 -8.17 29.82
N SER A 256 16.78 -9.15 29.63
CA SER A 256 15.36 -8.98 29.91
C SER A 256 15.23 -8.71 31.41
N ASN A 257 15.02 -7.44 31.78
CA ASN A 257 14.63 -7.12 33.15
C ASN A 257 13.24 -7.70 33.38
N SER A 258 13.17 -8.88 33.98
CA SER A 258 11.93 -9.51 34.43
C SER A 258 11.22 -8.75 35.57
N ASP A 259 11.77 -7.63 36.03
CA ASP A 259 11.34 -6.90 37.24
C ASP A 259 10.88 -5.46 36.94
N CYS A 260 10.24 -5.19 35.80
CA CYS A 260 9.58 -3.90 35.54
C CYS A 260 8.19 -3.83 36.21
N GLU A 261 8.17 -3.78 37.55
CA GLU A 261 6.97 -3.45 38.34
C GLU A 261 6.96 -1.96 38.73
N SER A 262 6.78 -1.03 37.80
CA SER A 262 6.06 0.25 38.07
C SER A 262 5.99 1.14 36.83
N GLU A 263 4.78 1.66 36.59
CA GLU A 263 4.37 2.56 35.52
C GLU A 263 5.23 3.83 35.42
N GLU A 264 5.77 4.10 34.22
CA GLU A 264 5.71 5.38 33.48
C GLU A 264 6.93 5.68 32.58
N THR A 265 8.04 4.95 32.65
CA THR A 265 9.13 5.09 31.66
C THR A 265 9.93 3.79 31.50
N CYS A 266 9.44 2.84 30.72
CA CYS A 266 10.28 1.75 30.19
C CYS A 266 10.74 2.13 28.79
N VAL A 267 12.04 2.34 28.61
CA VAL A 267 12.69 2.08 27.33
C VAL A 267 12.93 0.57 27.35
N ASP A 268 12.08 -0.18 26.64
CA ASP A 268 12.22 -1.63 26.58
C ASP A 268 13.59 -1.99 25.98
N SER A 269 14.42 -2.67 26.79
CA SER A 269 15.78 -3.14 26.52
C SER A 269 16.83 -2.07 26.13
N VAL A 270 17.64 -1.65 27.10
CA VAL A 270 18.98 -1.11 26.80
C VAL A 270 19.91 -2.31 26.67
N CYS A 271 20.38 -2.56 25.45
CA CYS A 271 21.37 -3.59 25.17
C CYS A 271 22.76 -3.03 25.53
N GLU A 272 23.35 -3.47 26.64
CA GLU A 272 24.76 -3.17 26.94
C GLU A 272 25.66 -4.22 26.30
N VAL A 273 26.63 -3.79 25.49
CA VAL A 273 27.70 -4.64 24.96
C VAL A 273 28.59 -5.04 26.14
N VAL A 274 28.63 -6.32 26.46
CA VAL A 274 29.52 -6.85 27.50
C VAL A 274 30.92 -7.03 26.89
N GLU A 275 31.83 -6.10 27.14
CA GLU A 275 33.26 -6.31 26.85
C GLU A 275 33.84 -7.33 27.85
N GLU A 276 34.36 -8.47 27.37
CA GLU A 276 35.16 -9.42 28.18
C GLU A 276 36.60 -8.94 28.46
#